data_AF-A0A4R3NTN9-F1
#
_entry.id   AF-A0A4R3NTN9-F1
#
_cell.length_a   1.000
_cell.length_b   1.000
_cell.length_c   1.000
_cell.angle_alpha   90.00
_cell.angle_beta   90.00
_cell.angle_gamma   90.00
#
_symmetry.space_group_name_H-M   'P 1'
#
loop_
_entity.id
_entity.type
_entity.pdbx_description
1 polymer ?
#
loop_
_entity_poly.entity_id
_entity_poly.type
_entity_poly.pdbx_seq_one_letter_code
_entity_poly.pdbx_strand_id
1 'polypeptide(L)'
;MSDLFKTAPKEVTRFFEAKGSEPTFDWRDIAPDEHAFTFTVAKTAGFDVLDDIREEVSRAVRDQVPFEEFRKSLTPTLQKKGWWGRAIATDPKTGVPDIVQLGSPRRLKTIYWANTRTAYAAGEWERTQRNKAFLPFILYQRTIARDPRDEHLGFVGIVLPVDHPFWETHYPPNGWGCECTVRQISRREAVALGWSEDQEEPVVVFENWKNKRTGKTEKVPRGIDPGWAQNPGKNRAKNVSTFLSDRVAALPANRRTAAIEDIVGSPILKSMYEKPKKGMFLPVAPVRQDLAQALGAEPTFVRLSSDSLEHMIKEHKERGLTLDDMRSALAVAANPEAAIPLHSKKGFTYLGEANGKGWRLTAKAVVAETGETEWWMTSFHRKTRKEIDRIKRRAEKDGKLLK
;
A
#
# COMPACT_ATOMS: atom_id res chain seq x y z
N MET A 1 -11.70 34.39 -12.41
CA MET A 1 -11.36 33.43 -11.34
C MET A 1 -10.44 32.39 -11.95
N SER A 2 -9.19 32.30 -11.50
CA SER A 2 -8.18 31.47 -12.15
C SER A 2 -8.58 29.99 -12.12
N ASP A 3 -8.30 29.25 -13.19
CA ASP A 3 -8.51 27.80 -13.31
C ASP A 3 -7.81 27.00 -12.19
N LEU A 4 -6.93 27.65 -11.40
CA LEU A 4 -6.19 27.08 -10.29
C LEU A 4 -7.06 26.50 -9.16
N PHE A 5 -8.32 26.96 -9.02
CA PHE A 5 -9.26 26.47 -8.00
C PHE A 5 -10.32 25.51 -8.54
N LYS A 6 -10.35 25.26 -9.86
CA LYS A 6 -11.32 24.34 -10.49
C LYS A 6 -10.92 22.88 -10.35
N THR A 7 -9.65 22.61 -10.10
CA THR A 7 -9.10 21.25 -9.97
C THR A 7 -8.44 21.06 -8.61
N ALA A 8 -8.54 19.87 -8.03
CA ALA A 8 -7.88 19.55 -6.77
C ALA A 8 -6.36 19.64 -6.88
N PRO A 9 -5.65 19.93 -5.76
CA PRO A 9 -4.20 19.92 -5.73
C PRO A 9 -3.62 18.59 -6.23
N LYS A 10 -2.44 18.63 -6.86
CA LYS A 10 -1.78 17.45 -7.46
C LYS A 10 -1.51 16.33 -6.44
N GLU A 11 -1.38 16.66 -5.17
CA GLU A 11 -1.22 15.73 -4.06
C GLU A 11 -2.49 14.88 -3.85
N VAL A 12 -3.67 15.49 -4.02
CA VAL A 12 -4.98 14.84 -3.88
C VAL A 12 -5.28 13.92 -5.06
N THR A 13 -5.02 14.38 -6.30
CA THR A 13 -5.27 13.57 -7.50
C THR A 13 -4.34 12.36 -7.59
N ARG A 14 -3.05 12.56 -7.29
CA ARG A 14 -2.04 11.50 -7.25
C ARG A 14 -2.39 10.40 -6.25
N PHE A 15 -3.10 10.71 -5.17
CA PHE A 15 -3.55 9.70 -4.22
C PHE A 15 -4.53 8.72 -4.87
N PHE A 16 -5.53 9.23 -5.58
CA PHE A 16 -6.56 8.40 -6.22
C PHE A 16 -6.05 7.67 -7.48
N GLU A 17 -5.31 8.37 -8.35
CA GLU A 17 -4.89 7.85 -9.66
C GLU A 17 -4.03 6.58 -9.60
N ALA A 18 -3.25 6.40 -8.54
CA ALA A 18 -2.38 5.24 -8.39
C ALA A 18 -3.00 4.09 -7.58
N LYS A 19 -4.32 4.09 -7.36
CA LYS A 19 -5.03 2.90 -6.85
C LYS A 19 -5.21 1.86 -7.98
N GLY A 20 -5.01 0.58 -7.69
CA GLY A 20 -5.44 -0.53 -8.56
C GLY A 20 -6.96 -0.74 -8.48
N SER A 21 -7.58 -1.49 -9.40
CA SER A 21 -9.01 -1.85 -9.32
C SER A 21 -9.15 -3.35 -9.04
N GLU A 22 -9.98 -3.74 -8.05
CA GLU A 22 -10.34 -5.15 -7.83
C GLU A 22 -11.82 -5.26 -7.38
N PRO A 23 -12.65 -6.11 -8.01
CA PRO A 23 -14.00 -6.37 -7.52
C PRO A 23 -13.98 -7.14 -6.19
N THR A 24 -14.86 -6.77 -5.24
CA THR A 24 -15.09 -7.53 -3.99
C THR A 24 -16.54 -7.96 -3.87
N PHE A 25 -16.89 -8.87 -2.95
CA PHE A 25 -18.30 -9.19 -2.65
C PHE A 25 -18.82 -8.41 -1.42
N ASP A 26 -18.00 -8.25 -0.39
CA ASP A 26 -18.23 -7.43 0.79
C ASP A 26 -17.00 -6.56 1.07
N TRP A 27 -17.18 -5.35 1.62
CA TRP A 27 -16.05 -4.49 1.96
C TRP A 27 -15.15 -5.13 3.03
N ARG A 28 -15.69 -6.00 3.89
CA ARG A 28 -14.93 -6.74 4.92
C ARG A 28 -14.13 -7.92 4.37
N ASP A 29 -14.25 -8.22 3.06
CA ASP A 29 -13.46 -9.27 2.41
C ASP A 29 -12.01 -8.85 2.18
N ILE A 30 -11.74 -7.55 2.24
CA ILE A 30 -10.44 -6.90 2.00
C ILE A 30 -10.00 -6.23 3.30
N ALA A 31 -8.72 -6.39 3.68
CA ALA A 31 -8.22 -5.82 4.93
C ALA A 31 -8.24 -4.27 4.91
N PRO A 32 -8.36 -3.59 6.05
CA PRO A 32 -8.37 -2.12 6.15
C PRO A 32 -7.31 -1.42 5.30
N ASP A 33 -6.07 -1.90 5.34
CA ASP A 33 -4.95 -1.35 4.58
C ASP A 33 -5.13 -1.52 3.07
N GLU A 34 -5.75 -2.61 2.62
CA GLU A 34 -5.96 -2.88 1.19
C GLU A 34 -6.96 -1.89 0.53
N HIS A 35 -7.94 -1.34 1.27
CA HIS A 35 -8.85 -0.27 0.77
C HIS A 35 -8.14 1.05 0.50
N ALA A 36 -6.98 1.28 1.14
CA ALA A 36 -6.16 2.45 0.86
C ALA A 36 -5.47 2.38 -0.51
N PHE A 37 -5.37 1.19 -1.14
CA PHE A 37 -4.62 0.98 -2.40
C PHE A 37 -5.42 0.39 -3.54
N THR A 38 -6.50 -0.32 -3.24
CA THR A 38 -7.36 -0.91 -4.25
C THR A 38 -8.71 -0.20 -4.23
N PHE A 39 -9.05 0.43 -5.35
CA PHE A 39 -10.41 0.87 -5.60
C PHE A 39 -11.28 -0.38 -5.75
N THR A 40 -11.96 -0.73 -4.66
CA THR A 40 -12.92 -1.83 -4.66
C THR A 40 -14.31 -1.29 -4.44
N VAL A 41 -15.24 -1.84 -5.20
CA VAL A 41 -16.65 -1.65 -4.97
C VAL A 41 -17.25 -3.03 -4.88
N ALA A 42 -17.84 -3.33 -3.72
CA ALA A 42 -18.44 -4.62 -3.48
C ALA A 42 -19.48 -4.97 -4.58
N LYS A 43 -19.69 -6.24 -4.87
CA LYS A 43 -20.70 -6.78 -5.78
C LYS A 43 -20.65 -6.18 -7.19
N THR A 44 -19.47 -5.76 -7.66
CA THR A 44 -19.25 -5.29 -9.05
C THR A 44 -18.77 -6.40 -9.98
N ALA A 45 -18.34 -7.54 -9.43
CA ALA A 45 -18.00 -8.73 -10.19
C ALA A 45 -19.20 -9.16 -11.07
N GLY A 46 -18.97 -9.29 -12.38
CA GLY A 46 -19.99 -9.69 -13.35
C GLY A 46 -20.82 -8.57 -13.97
N PHE A 47 -20.61 -7.29 -13.60
CA PHE A 47 -21.38 -6.16 -14.13
C PHE A 47 -20.56 -5.17 -14.98
N ASP A 48 -19.24 -5.36 -15.10
CA ASP A 48 -18.33 -4.46 -15.84
C ASP A 48 -18.50 -2.96 -15.47
N VAL A 49 -18.75 -2.68 -14.19
CA VAL A 49 -19.00 -1.29 -13.70
C VAL A 49 -17.84 -0.70 -12.90
N LEU A 50 -16.86 -1.52 -12.51
CA LEU A 50 -15.82 -1.09 -11.57
C LEU A 50 -15.00 0.07 -12.15
N ASP A 51 -14.64 -0.01 -13.43
CA ASP A 51 -13.88 1.04 -14.09
C ASP A 51 -14.69 2.31 -14.33
N ASP A 52 -16.00 2.22 -14.61
CA ASP A 52 -16.87 3.42 -14.71
C ASP A 52 -16.93 4.16 -13.37
N ILE A 53 -17.13 3.42 -12.27
CA ILE A 53 -17.20 4.04 -10.93
C ILE A 53 -15.84 4.62 -10.58
N ARG A 54 -14.74 3.93 -10.89
CA ARG A 54 -13.39 4.43 -10.66
C ARG A 54 -13.13 5.72 -11.43
N GLU A 55 -13.42 5.75 -12.73
CA GLU A 55 -13.20 6.91 -13.58
C GLU A 55 -14.00 8.11 -13.08
N GLU A 56 -15.25 7.88 -12.71
CA GLU A 56 -16.11 8.94 -12.22
C GLU A 56 -15.68 9.45 -10.83
N VAL A 57 -15.20 8.58 -9.95
CA VAL A 57 -14.60 9.01 -8.68
C VAL A 57 -13.29 9.76 -8.94
N SER A 58 -12.50 9.35 -9.94
CA SER A 58 -11.30 10.09 -10.36
C SER A 58 -11.66 11.50 -10.78
N ARG A 59 -12.71 11.66 -11.60
CA ARG A 59 -13.25 12.95 -12.01
C ARG A 59 -13.71 13.76 -10.81
N ALA A 60 -14.44 13.14 -9.88
CA ALA A 60 -14.90 13.81 -8.67
C ALA A 60 -13.76 14.35 -7.80
N VAL A 61 -12.69 13.56 -7.65
CA VAL A 61 -11.50 13.99 -6.91
C VAL A 61 -10.75 15.09 -7.68
N ARG A 62 -10.52 14.91 -8.98
CA ARG A 62 -9.74 15.84 -9.81
C ARG A 62 -10.44 17.17 -10.02
N ASP A 63 -11.71 17.14 -10.36
CA ASP A 63 -12.48 18.32 -10.79
C ASP A 63 -13.41 18.83 -9.68
N GLN A 64 -13.26 18.30 -8.46
CA GLN A 64 -14.05 18.67 -7.27
C GLN A 64 -15.57 18.58 -7.48
N VAL A 65 -16.01 17.60 -8.28
CA VAL A 65 -17.41 17.43 -8.68
C VAL A 65 -18.29 17.20 -7.46
N PRO A 66 -19.35 17.99 -7.22
CA PRO A 66 -20.27 17.77 -6.12
C PRO A 66 -21.01 16.43 -6.22
N PHE A 67 -21.40 15.87 -5.07
CA PHE A 67 -22.08 14.55 -5.02
C PHE A 67 -23.32 14.45 -5.92
N GLU A 68 -24.13 15.50 -6.01
CA GLU A 68 -25.34 15.46 -6.85
C GLU A 68 -25.03 15.32 -8.33
N GLU A 69 -23.95 15.95 -8.80
CA GLU A 69 -23.48 15.82 -10.18
C GLU A 69 -22.87 14.44 -10.42
N PHE A 70 -22.00 13.97 -9.51
CA PHE A 70 -21.45 12.60 -9.51
C PHE A 70 -22.54 11.52 -9.57
N ARG A 71 -23.62 11.72 -8.81
CA ARG A 71 -24.77 10.81 -8.82
C ARG A 71 -25.49 10.85 -10.17
N LYS A 72 -25.72 12.05 -10.70
CA LYS A 72 -26.46 12.27 -11.95
C LYS A 72 -25.74 11.70 -13.17
N SER A 73 -24.41 11.84 -13.23
CA SER A 73 -23.56 11.30 -14.30
C SER A 73 -23.49 9.78 -14.27
N LEU A 74 -23.28 9.19 -13.09
CA LEU A 74 -22.97 7.76 -12.97
C LEU A 74 -24.20 6.85 -13.00
N THR A 75 -25.32 7.32 -12.45
CA THR A 75 -26.53 6.49 -12.28
C THR A 75 -27.01 5.87 -13.60
N PRO A 76 -27.13 6.61 -14.73
CA PRO A 76 -27.59 6.02 -15.99
C PRO A 76 -26.67 4.91 -16.51
N THR A 77 -25.36 5.09 -16.40
CA THR A 77 -24.36 4.09 -16.83
C THR A 77 -24.50 2.80 -16.02
N LEU A 78 -24.62 2.92 -14.70
CA LEU A 78 -24.78 1.76 -13.81
C LEU A 78 -26.11 1.03 -14.04
N GLN A 79 -27.19 1.77 -14.28
CA GLN A 79 -28.49 1.19 -14.62
C GLN A 79 -28.45 0.44 -15.96
N LYS A 80 -27.82 1.03 -16.99
CA LYS A 80 -27.64 0.39 -18.30
C LYS A 80 -26.83 -0.90 -18.21
N LYS A 81 -25.82 -0.93 -17.34
CA LYS A 81 -24.99 -2.12 -17.05
C LYS A 81 -25.61 -3.09 -16.04
N GLY A 82 -26.86 -2.87 -15.62
CA GLY A 82 -27.60 -3.77 -14.73
C GLY A 82 -27.19 -3.72 -13.26
N TRP A 83 -26.28 -2.81 -12.87
CA TRP A 83 -25.80 -2.67 -11.50
C TRP A 83 -26.63 -1.66 -10.69
N TRP A 84 -27.92 -1.91 -10.51
CA TRP A 84 -28.80 -0.99 -9.78
C TRP A 84 -29.91 -1.71 -9.01
N GLY A 85 -30.30 -1.17 -7.85
CA GLY A 85 -31.37 -1.72 -7.04
C GLY A 85 -30.95 -2.99 -6.28
N ARG A 86 -31.91 -3.91 -6.11
CA ARG A 86 -31.68 -5.20 -5.44
C ARG A 86 -31.57 -6.31 -6.48
N ALA A 87 -30.66 -7.24 -6.25
CA ALA A 87 -30.50 -8.44 -7.08
C ALA A 87 -30.26 -9.65 -6.19
N ILE A 88 -30.51 -10.85 -6.71
CA ILE A 88 -30.07 -12.09 -6.06
C ILE A 88 -28.62 -12.30 -6.46
N ALA A 89 -27.74 -12.47 -5.47
CA ALA A 89 -26.35 -12.84 -5.71
C ALA A 89 -25.93 -13.93 -4.74
N THR A 90 -25.19 -14.91 -5.24
CA THR A 90 -24.62 -15.98 -4.43
C THR A 90 -23.32 -15.50 -3.79
N ASP A 91 -23.22 -15.62 -2.48
CA ASP A 91 -21.99 -15.30 -1.77
C ASP A 91 -20.93 -16.38 -2.06
N PRO A 92 -19.76 -16.01 -2.63
CA PRO A 92 -18.73 -16.98 -3.01
C PRO A 92 -18.09 -17.70 -1.80
N LYS A 93 -18.21 -17.17 -0.58
CA LYS A 93 -17.69 -17.83 0.63
C LYS A 93 -18.66 -18.84 1.24
N THR A 94 -19.97 -18.59 1.15
CA THR A 94 -20.98 -19.46 1.78
C THR A 94 -21.73 -20.33 0.78
N GLY A 95 -21.73 -19.98 -0.51
CA GLY A 95 -22.48 -20.65 -1.57
C GLY A 95 -24.00 -20.40 -1.52
N VAL A 96 -24.47 -19.52 -0.63
CA VAL A 96 -25.91 -19.28 -0.42
C VAL A 96 -26.37 -18.07 -1.23
N PRO A 97 -27.47 -18.18 -2.02
CA PRO A 97 -28.09 -17.04 -2.68
C PRO A 97 -28.72 -16.08 -1.65
N ASP A 98 -28.44 -14.79 -1.78
CA ASP A 98 -29.01 -13.75 -0.92
C ASP A 98 -29.47 -12.53 -1.73
N ILE A 99 -30.44 -11.78 -1.21
CA ILE A 99 -30.89 -10.52 -1.80
C ILE A 99 -29.89 -9.43 -1.42
N VAL A 100 -29.11 -8.99 -2.41
CA VAL A 100 -28.08 -7.98 -2.24
C VAL A 100 -28.51 -6.63 -2.79
N GLN A 101 -28.07 -5.56 -2.12
CA GLN A 101 -28.15 -4.21 -2.68
C GLN A 101 -26.96 -3.97 -3.64
N LEU A 102 -27.25 -3.72 -4.92
CA LEU A 102 -26.30 -3.26 -5.94
C LEU A 102 -26.14 -1.73 -5.85
N GLY A 103 -26.22 -0.99 -6.96
CA GLY A 103 -26.23 0.47 -6.96
C GLY A 103 -27.46 1.06 -6.27
N SER A 104 -27.26 2.17 -5.54
CA SER A 104 -28.35 2.99 -5.00
C SER A 104 -27.82 4.40 -4.69
N PRO A 105 -28.68 5.43 -4.56
CA PRO A 105 -28.23 6.78 -4.20
C PRO A 105 -27.44 6.82 -2.89
N ARG A 106 -27.91 6.08 -1.86
CA ARG A 106 -27.20 5.99 -0.57
C ARG A 106 -25.83 5.35 -0.74
N ARG A 107 -25.73 4.29 -1.54
CA ARG A 107 -24.45 3.60 -1.78
C ARG A 107 -23.47 4.46 -2.57
N LEU A 108 -23.95 5.14 -3.61
CA LEU A 108 -23.12 6.10 -4.35
C LEU A 108 -22.61 7.21 -3.43
N LYS A 109 -23.43 7.70 -2.48
CA LYS A 109 -22.99 8.67 -1.47
C LYS A 109 -21.82 8.14 -0.64
N THR A 110 -21.91 6.90 -0.18
CA THR A 110 -20.82 6.26 0.58
C THR A 110 -19.54 6.11 -0.25
N ILE A 111 -19.65 5.63 -1.50
CA ILE A 111 -18.50 5.46 -2.41
C ILE A 111 -17.83 6.81 -2.68
N TYR A 112 -18.62 7.81 -3.03
CA TYR A 112 -18.16 9.18 -3.27
C TYR A 112 -17.46 9.73 -2.03
N TRP A 113 -18.13 9.72 -0.88
CA TRP A 113 -17.63 10.29 0.36
C TRP A 113 -16.32 9.61 0.81
N ALA A 114 -16.27 8.28 0.82
CA ALA A 114 -15.10 7.54 1.31
C ALA A 114 -13.87 7.80 0.43
N ASN A 115 -14.02 7.78 -0.89
CA ASN A 115 -12.88 7.98 -1.77
C ASN A 115 -12.41 9.44 -1.81
N THR A 116 -13.35 10.39 -1.85
CA THR A 116 -12.99 11.82 -1.87
C THR A 116 -12.34 12.23 -0.55
N ARG A 117 -12.95 11.93 0.60
CA ARG A 117 -12.41 12.32 1.92
C ARG A 117 -11.02 11.73 2.18
N THR A 118 -10.82 10.45 1.87
CA THR A 118 -9.51 9.79 2.01
C THR A 118 -8.46 10.41 1.08
N ALA A 119 -8.83 10.77 -0.16
CA ALA A 119 -7.92 11.46 -1.07
C ALA A 119 -7.53 12.86 -0.59
N TYR A 120 -8.48 13.64 -0.10
CA TYR A 120 -8.21 14.95 0.48
C TYR A 120 -7.33 14.84 1.73
N ALA A 121 -7.62 13.90 2.63
CA ALA A 121 -6.81 13.65 3.83
C ALA A 121 -5.36 13.31 3.48
N ALA A 122 -5.15 12.46 2.46
CA ALA A 122 -3.81 12.13 2.01
C ALA A 122 -3.05 13.34 1.44
N GLY A 123 -3.72 14.16 0.64
CA GLY A 123 -3.13 15.39 0.12
C GLY A 123 -2.86 16.44 1.21
N GLU A 124 -3.70 16.50 2.25
CA GLU A 124 -3.49 17.35 3.42
C GLU A 124 -2.28 16.89 4.22
N TRP A 125 -2.08 15.58 4.39
CA TRP A 125 -0.89 15.04 5.05
C TRP A 125 0.40 15.33 4.27
N GLU A 126 0.40 15.18 2.94
CA GLU A 126 1.57 15.55 2.12
C GLU A 126 1.92 17.05 2.25
N ARG A 127 0.90 17.92 2.33
CA ARG A 127 1.10 19.35 2.63
C ARG A 127 1.63 19.57 4.05
N THR A 128 1.03 18.91 5.03
CA THR A 128 1.46 18.92 6.44
C THR A 128 2.95 18.58 6.55
N GLN A 129 3.39 17.49 5.93
CA GLN A 129 4.78 17.03 6.01
C GLN A 129 5.76 17.98 5.33
N ARG A 130 5.37 18.67 4.24
CA ARG A 130 6.19 19.73 3.63
C ARG A 130 6.34 20.96 4.51
N ASN A 131 5.28 21.32 5.23
CA ASN A 131 5.23 22.56 6.00
C ASN A 131 5.67 22.39 7.46
N LYS A 132 5.95 21.16 7.93
CA LYS A 132 6.21 20.87 9.35
C LYS A 132 7.40 21.63 9.95
N ALA A 133 8.35 22.09 9.13
CA ALA A 133 9.43 22.96 9.60
C ALA A 133 8.92 24.29 10.19
N PHE A 134 7.82 24.82 9.64
CA PHE A 134 7.21 26.08 10.07
C PHE A 134 5.98 25.88 10.95
N LEU A 135 5.21 24.82 10.70
CA LEU A 135 4.01 24.46 11.46
C LEU A 135 4.15 23.03 12.00
N PRO A 136 4.93 22.83 13.08
CA PRO A 136 5.33 21.50 13.52
C PRO A 136 4.24 20.72 14.28
N PHE A 137 3.06 21.30 14.50
CA PHE A 137 1.98 20.71 15.29
C PHE A 137 0.70 20.53 14.48
N ILE A 138 -0.12 19.58 14.92
CA ILE A 138 -1.46 19.34 14.41
C ILE A 138 -2.45 19.49 15.56
N LEU A 139 -3.52 20.23 15.32
CA LEU A 139 -4.70 20.34 16.18
C LEU A 139 -5.85 19.52 15.60
N TYR A 140 -6.42 18.63 16.38
CA TYR A 140 -7.66 17.95 16.05
C TYR A 140 -8.86 18.90 16.22
N GLN A 141 -9.60 19.16 15.15
CA GLN A 141 -10.67 20.16 15.16
C GLN A 141 -12.03 19.57 15.52
N ARG A 142 -12.91 20.43 16.03
CA ARG A 142 -14.32 20.10 16.18
C ARG A 142 -14.93 19.80 14.81
N THR A 143 -15.68 18.70 14.74
CA THR A 143 -16.38 18.31 13.51
C THR A 143 -17.53 19.26 13.18
N ILE A 144 -17.81 19.39 11.89
CA ILE A 144 -18.99 20.08 11.35
C ILE A 144 -20.23 19.16 11.22
N ALA A 145 -20.09 17.89 11.58
CA ALA A 145 -21.19 16.94 11.53
C ALA A 145 -22.37 17.41 12.40
N ARG A 146 -23.58 17.31 11.86
CA ARG A 146 -24.82 17.62 12.60
C ARG A 146 -25.02 16.70 13.81
N ASP A 147 -24.58 15.45 13.69
CA ASP A 147 -24.68 14.41 14.72
C ASP A 147 -23.27 13.81 14.92
N PRO A 148 -22.43 14.45 15.76
CA PRO A 148 -21.06 13.99 16.00
C PRO A 148 -21.06 12.74 16.88
N ARG A 149 -20.13 11.81 16.61
CA ARG A 149 -19.86 10.69 17.52
C ARG A 149 -19.21 11.20 18.81
N ASP A 150 -19.71 10.77 19.95
CA ASP A 150 -19.17 11.17 21.26
C ASP A 150 -17.69 10.81 21.41
N GLU A 151 -17.28 9.65 20.89
CA GLU A 151 -15.88 9.23 20.90
C GLU A 151 -14.98 10.21 20.14
N HIS A 152 -15.47 10.75 19.01
CA HIS A 152 -14.71 11.72 18.21
C HIS A 152 -14.64 13.09 18.89
N LEU A 153 -15.62 13.46 19.72
CA LEU A 153 -15.58 14.68 20.50
C LEU A 153 -14.46 14.63 21.55
N GLY A 154 -14.14 13.44 22.06
CA GLY A 154 -13.00 13.21 22.93
C GLY A 154 -11.63 13.50 22.28
N PHE A 155 -11.55 13.48 20.95
CA PHE A 155 -10.31 13.84 20.23
C PHE A 155 -10.15 15.34 20.01
N VAL A 156 -11.21 16.13 20.13
CA VAL A 156 -11.19 17.57 19.83
C VAL A 156 -10.28 18.30 20.81
N GLY A 157 -9.39 19.13 20.27
CA GLY A 157 -8.44 19.88 21.09
C GLY A 157 -7.12 19.18 21.32
N ILE A 158 -6.98 17.90 20.92
CA ILE A 158 -5.67 17.23 20.93
C ILE A 158 -4.70 18.00 20.04
N VAL A 159 -3.60 18.44 20.64
CA VAL A 159 -2.47 19.10 19.97
C VAL A 159 -1.23 18.23 20.15
N LEU A 160 -0.65 17.78 19.04
CA LEU A 160 0.54 16.93 19.05
C LEU A 160 1.48 17.31 17.91
N PRO A 161 2.79 17.04 18.04
CA PRO A 161 3.73 17.16 16.92
C PRO A 161 3.25 16.39 15.69
N VAL A 162 3.58 16.87 14.49
CA VAL A 162 3.20 16.23 13.21
C VAL A 162 3.64 14.77 13.15
N ASP A 163 4.84 14.45 13.64
CA ASP A 163 5.40 13.10 13.57
C ASP A 163 4.97 12.20 14.75
N HIS A 164 4.05 12.66 15.61
CA HIS A 164 3.58 11.90 16.76
C HIS A 164 2.82 10.61 16.36
N PRO A 165 3.03 9.46 17.02
CA PRO A 165 2.40 8.17 16.67
C PRO A 165 0.87 8.17 16.70
N PHE A 166 0.24 9.06 17.48
CA PHE A 166 -1.23 9.21 17.50
C PHE A 166 -1.82 9.41 16.09
N TRP A 167 -1.12 10.16 15.23
CA TRP A 167 -1.54 10.43 13.86
C TRP A 167 -1.41 9.23 12.92
N GLU A 168 -0.96 8.06 13.38
CA GLU A 168 -0.98 6.84 12.58
C GLU A 168 -2.39 6.28 12.44
N THR A 169 -3.22 6.43 13.47
CA THR A 169 -4.54 5.81 13.56
C THR A 169 -5.67 6.82 13.73
N HIS A 170 -5.39 8.02 14.25
CA HIS A 170 -6.39 9.06 14.56
C HIS A 170 -6.29 10.26 13.61
N TYR A 171 -5.86 10.04 12.36
CA TYR A 171 -5.84 11.07 11.33
C TYR A 171 -7.10 10.94 10.45
N PRO A 172 -8.06 11.88 10.51
CA PRO A 172 -9.35 11.74 9.84
C PRO A 172 -9.23 11.49 8.33
N PRO A 173 -10.19 10.74 7.74
CA PRO A 173 -11.42 10.22 8.34
C PRO A 173 -11.21 9.00 9.25
N ASN A 174 -11.82 9.03 10.43
CA ASN A 174 -11.73 7.98 11.46
C ASN A 174 -12.87 6.94 11.39
N GLY A 175 -13.78 7.08 10.43
CA GLY A 175 -14.92 6.19 10.28
C GLY A 175 -15.91 6.62 9.22
N TRP A 176 -16.90 5.80 8.93
CA TRP A 176 -17.86 6.02 7.85
C TRP A 176 -18.68 7.31 8.09
N GLY A 177 -18.70 8.21 7.10
CA GLY A 177 -19.40 9.49 7.22
C GLY A 177 -18.73 10.49 8.17
N CYS A 178 -17.48 10.26 8.58
CA CYS A 178 -16.72 11.21 9.40
C CYS A 178 -16.55 12.57 8.69
N GLU A 179 -16.77 13.65 9.44
CA GLU A 179 -16.54 15.03 9.01
C GLU A 179 -15.56 15.76 9.96
N CYS A 180 -14.74 15.01 10.69
CA CYS A 180 -13.64 15.56 11.48
C CYS A 180 -12.52 16.06 10.54
N THR A 181 -11.82 17.09 10.97
CA THR A 181 -10.66 17.64 10.27
C THR A 181 -9.54 17.93 11.26
N VAL A 182 -8.35 18.13 10.74
CA VAL A 182 -7.20 18.59 11.50
C VAL A 182 -6.66 19.88 10.90
N ARG A 183 -5.96 20.67 11.71
CA ARG A 183 -5.30 21.90 11.26
C ARG A 183 -3.86 21.92 11.71
N GLN A 184 -2.96 22.29 10.80
CA GLN A 184 -1.56 22.50 11.14
C GLN A 184 -1.36 23.83 11.86
N ILE A 185 -0.61 23.84 12.96
CA ILE A 185 -0.39 25.01 13.81
C ILE A 185 1.08 25.22 14.15
N SER A 186 1.42 26.44 14.53
CA SER A 186 2.78 26.80 14.97
C SER A 186 3.04 26.29 16.40
N ARG A 187 4.32 26.19 16.79
CA ARG A 187 4.68 25.88 18.19
C ARG A 187 4.13 26.92 19.17
N ARG A 188 4.15 28.21 18.81
CA ARG A 188 3.60 29.28 19.65
C ARG A 188 2.11 29.10 19.91
N GLU A 189 1.35 28.73 18.88
CA GLU A 189 -0.07 28.45 19.01
C GLU A 189 -0.33 27.17 19.81
N ALA A 190 0.47 26.12 19.60
CA ALA A 190 0.37 24.88 20.38
C ALA A 190 0.54 25.16 21.88
N VAL A 191 1.58 25.91 22.27
CA VAL A 191 1.81 26.30 23.67
C VAL A 191 0.66 27.16 24.21
N ALA A 192 0.11 28.09 23.41
CA ALA A 192 -1.04 28.89 23.80
C ALA A 192 -2.32 28.05 24.00
N LEU A 193 -2.43 26.92 23.31
CA LEU A 193 -3.51 25.93 23.46
C LEU A 193 -3.23 24.91 24.57
N GLY A 194 -2.15 25.07 25.34
CA GLY A 194 -1.82 24.23 26.50
C GLY A 194 -0.87 23.07 26.23
N TRP A 195 -0.28 22.98 25.03
CA TRP A 195 0.71 21.95 24.74
C TRP A 195 2.04 22.19 25.49
N SER A 196 2.58 21.15 26.11
CA SER A 196 3.92 21.13 26.69
C SER A 196 4.66 19.82 26.37
N GLU A 197 5.99 19.80 26.51
CA GLU A 197 6.79 18.58 26.26
C GLU A 197 6.56 17.51 27.32
N ASP A 198 6.16 17.91 28.53
CA ASP A 198 5.86 17.02 29.65
C ASP A 198 4.36 16.69 29.77
N GLN A 199 3.53 17.06 28.77
CA GLN A 199 2.10 16.77 28.82
C GLN A 199 1.86 15.25 28.82
N GLU A 200 0.77 14.84 29.45
CA GLU A 200 0.34 13.44 29.35
C GLU A 200 -0.06 13.10 27.91
N GLU A 201 0.50 12.01 27.40
CA GLU A 201 0.16 11.51 26.07
C GLU A 201 -1.28 10.99 26.03
N PRO A 202 -2.04 11.22 24.94
CA PRO A 202 -3.38 10.70 24.82
C PRO A 202 -3.39 9.17 24.93
N VAL A 203 -4.19 8.65 25.86
CA VAL A 203 -4.33 7.21 26.06
C VAL A 203 -5.12 6.60 24.92
N VAL A 204 -4.45 5.81 24.07
CA VAL A 204 -5.11 5.05 23.02
C VAL A 204 -5.55 3.69 23.55
N VAL A 205 -6.85 3.54 23.79
CA VAL A 205 -7.46 2.27 24.22
C VAL A 205 -7.79 1.44 22.98
N PHE A 206 -7.35 0.18 22.95
CA PHE A 206 -7.67 -0.75 21.88
C PHE A 206 -8.78 -1.71 22.30
N GLU A 207 -9.68 -2.00 21.37
CA GLU A 207 -10.76 -2.96 21.53
C GLU A 207 -10.62 -4.10 20.52
N ASN A 208 -10.96 -5.31 20.94
CA ASN A 208 -10.95 -6.46 20.05
C ASN A 208 -12.23 -6.45 19.21
N TRP A 209 -12.07 -6.25 17.90
CA TRP A 209 -13.16 -6.36 16.94
C TRP A 209 -13.04 -7.68 16.16
N LYS A 210 -14.10 -8.50 16.22
CA LYS A 210 -14.18 -9.73 15.43
C LYS A 210 -14.85 -9.45 14.09
N ASN A 211 -14.10 -9.60 13.02
CA ASN A 211 -14.63 -9.57 11.67
C ASN A 211 -15.52 -10.81 11.44
N LYS A 212 -16.84 -10.64 11.50
CA LYS A 212 -17.82 -11.73 11.30
C LYS A 212 -17.71 -12.40 9.92
N ARG A 213 -17.07 -11.74 8.95
CA ARG A 213 -16.94 -12.20 7.56
C ARG A 213 -15.70 -13.05 7.32
N THR A 214 -14.59 -12.74 7.99
CA THR A 214 -13.31 -13.49 7.86
C THR A 214 -13.01 -14.37 9.06
N GLY A 215 -13.71 -14.17 10.18
CA GLY A 215 -13.44 -14.82 11.46
C GLY A 215 -12.24 -14.25 12.22
N LYS A 216 -11.45 -13.35 11.61
CA LYS A 216 -10.27 -12.72 12.21
C LYS A 216 -10.68 -11.72 13.30
N THR A 217 -9.89 -11.67 14.37
CA THR A 217 -10.01 -10.66 15.43
C THR A 217 -8.87 -9.67 15.30
N GLU A 218 -9.21 -8.39 15.22
CA GLU A 218 -8.27 -7.28 15.07
C GLU A 218 -8.38 -6.34 16.27
N LYS A 219 -7.26 -5.71 16.66
CA LYS A 219 -7.26 -4.66 17.68
C LYS A 219 -7.50 -3.32 16.99
N VAL A 220 -8.62 -2.67 17.31
CA VAL A 220 -9.01 -1.38 16.74
C VAL A 220 -9.03 -0.34 17.85
N PRO A 221 -8.45 0.86 17.66
CA PRO A 221 -8.57 1.93 18.65
C PRO A 221 -10.03 2.29 18.90
N ARG A 222 -10.41 2.48 20.16
CA ARG A 222 -11.74 2.95 20.56
C ARG A 222 -12.03 4.26 19.86
N GLY A 223 -13.24 4.38 19.31
CA GLY A 223 -13.67 5.58 18.57
C GLY A 223 -13.20 5.62 17.12
N ILE A 224 -12.52 4.59 16.63
CA ILE A 224 -12.18 4.44 15.21
C ILE A 224 -12.96 3.25 14.64
N ASP A 225 -13.62 3.44 13.49
CA ASP A 225 -14.34 2.34 12.84
C ASP A 225 -13.32 1.31 12.29
N PRO A 226 -13.59 -0.01 12.39
CA PRO A 226 -12.77 -1.02 11.72
C PRO A 226 -12.65 -0.73 10.22
N GLY A 227 -11.43 -0.72 9.68
CA GLY A 227 -11.18 -0.23 8.32
C GLY A 227 -10.52 1.15 8.23
N TRP A 228 -10.64 1.96 9.29
CA TRP A 228 -10.27 3.38 9.28
C TRP A 228 -9.14 3.75 10.23
N ALA A 229 -8.56 2.77 10.94
CA ALA A 229 -7.43 2.95 11.85
C ALA A 229 -6.09 3.09 11.11
N GLN A 230 -6.04 3.99 10.13
CA GLN A 230 -4.85 4.32 9.37
C GLN A 230 -4.90 5.78 8.90
N ASN A 231 -3.74 6.41 8.81
CA ASN A 231 -3.61 7.73 8.20
C ASN A 231 -3.53 7.58 6.67
N PRO A 232 -4.51 8.11 5.92
CA PRO A 232 -4.54 7.98 4.45
C PRO A 232 -3.31 8.53 3.74
N GLY A 233 -2.65 9.54 4.32
CA GLY A 233 -1.45 10.14 3.75
C GLY A 233 -0.14 9.51 4.21
N LYS A 234 -0.14 8.81 5.36
CA LYS A 234 1.05 8.15 5.88
C LYS A 234 1.21 6.79 5.20
N ASN A 235 2.47 6.40 4.97
CA ASN A 235 2.84 5.03 4.58
C ASN A 235 2.19 4.48 3.29
N ARG A 236 1.63 5.32 2.39
CA ARG A 236 1.04 4.87 1.12
C ARG A 236 1.94 3.88 0.38
N ALA A 237 3.20 4.25 0.22
CA ALA A 237 4.15 3.44 -0.52
C ALA A 237 4.48 2.13 0.24
N LYS A 238 4.67 2.20 1.56
CA LYS A 238 4.90 1.02 2.42
C LYS A 238 3.70 0.08 2.44
N ASN A 239 2.49 0.59 2.53
CA ASN A 239 1.30 -0.23 2.62
C ASN A 239 0.92 -0.87 1.27
N VAL A 240 1.15 -0.22 0.11
CA VAL A 240 1.11 -0.91 -1.21
C VAL A 240 2.07 -2.10 -1.21
N SER A 241 3.26 -1.89 -0.65
CA SER A 241 4.31 -2.89 -0.60
C SER A 241 3.92 -4.08 0.27
N THR A 242 3.34 -3.81 1.44
CA THR A 242 2.76 -4.82 2.35
C THR A 242 1.62 -5.58 1.67
N PHE A 243 0.66 -4.88 1.05
CA PHE A 243 -0.45 -5.52 0.34
C PHE A 243 0.00 -6.47 -0.77
N LEU A 244 0.89 -6.01 -1.66
CA LEU A 244 1.44 -6.85 -2.72
C LEU A 244 2.19 -8.05 -2.14
N SER A 245 2.92 -7.84 -1.04
CA SER A 245 3.64 -8.89 -0.33
C SER A 245 2.71 -9.93 0.27
N ASP A 246 1.61 -9.53 0.92
CA ASP A 246 0.63 -10.42 1.53
C ASP A 246 -0.13 -11.24 0.48
N ARG A 247 -0.48 -10.60 -0.65
CA ARG A 247 -1.11 -11.31 -1.78
C ARG A 247 -0.16 -12.33 -2.40
N VAL A 248 1.10 -11.98 -2.60
CA VAL A 248 2.12 -12.93 -3.08
C VAL A 248 2.32 -14.05 -2.05
N ALA A 249 2.38 -13.75 -0.75
CA ALA A 249 2.53 -14.75 0.31
C ALA A 249 1.37 -15.77 0.32
N ALA A 250 0.15 -15.31 0.06
CA ALA A 250 -1.04 -16.16 0.03
C ALA A 250 -1.15 -17.07 -1.20
N LEU A 251 -0.33 -16.85 -2.25
CA LEU A 251 -0.36 -17.65 -3.47
C LEU A 251 0.39 -18.99 -3.32
N PRO A 252 -0.11 -20.07 -3.95
CA PRO A 252 0.66 -21.30 -4.15
C PRO A 252 2.02 -21.03 -4.83
N ALA A 253 3.03 -21.83 -4.52
CA ALA A 253 4.41 -21.62 -4.98
C ALA A 253 4.54 -21.48 -6.51
N ASN A 254 3.78 -22.26 -7.27
CA ASN A 254 3.74 -22.20 -8.74
C ASN A 254 3.13 -20.89 -9.30
N ARG A 255 2.28 -20.18 -8.53
CA ARG A 255 1.69 -18.89 -8.94
C ARG A 255 2.48 -17.69 -8.41
N ARG A 256 3.26 -17.86 -7.34
CA ARG A 256 4.11 -16.80 -6.77
C ARG A 256 5.11 -16.26 -7.78
N THR A 257 5.79 -17.13 -8.54
CA THR A 257 6.79 -16.70 -9.53
C THR A 257 6.16 -15.79 -10.60
N ALA A 258 5.05 -16.21 -11.20
CA ALA A 258 4.34 -15.40 -12.20
C ALA A 258 3.87 -14.05 -11.64
N ALA A 259 3.30 -14.03 -10.43
CA ALA A 259 2.88 -12.79 -9.78
C ALA A 259 4.05 -11.82 -9.52
N ILE A 260 5.22 -12.35 -9.13
CA ILE A 260 6.43 -11.55 -8.93
C ILE A 260 6.96 -11.00 -10.27
N GLU A 261 6.94 -11.80 -11.33
CA GLU A 261 7.33 -11.37 -12.68
C GLU A 261 6.44 -10.22 -13.18
N ASP A 262 5.12 -10.32 -12.98
CA ASP A 262 4.17 -9.24 -13.30
C ASP A 262 4.48 -7.96 -12.50
N ILE A 263 4.79 -8.09 -11.21
CA ILE A 263 5.16 -6.96 -10.34
C ILE A 263 6.45 -6.30 -10.82
N VAL A 264 7.46 -7.07 -11.19
CA VAL A 264 8.75 -6.57 -11.74
C VAL A 264 8.54 -5.91 -13.11
N GLY A 265 7.63 -6.44 -13.93
CA GLY A 265 7.26 -5.86 -15.22
C GLY A 265 6.45 -4.56 -15.09
N SER A 266 5.78 -4.37 -13.95
CA SER A 266 4.77 -3.32 -13.76
C SER A 266 5.32 -1.88 -13.85
N PRO A 267 4.44 -0.88 -14.10
CA PRO A 267 4.76 0.54 -13.97
C PRO A 267 5.23 0.93 -12.56
N ILE A 268 4.97 0.12 -11.54
CA ILE A 268 5.34 0.41 -10.15
C ILE A 268 6.86 0.37 -9.98
N LEU A 269 7.54 -0.65 -10.51
CA LEU A 269 9.00 -0.72 -10.50
C LEU A 269 9.63 0.45 -11.27
N LYS A 270 9.06 0.81 -12.42
CA LYS A 270 9.48 1.99 -13.19
C LYS A 270 9.35 3.27 -12.35
N SER A 271 8.23 3.44 -11.65
CA SER A 271 8.04 4.59 -10.75
C SER A 271 9.03 4.58 -9.59
N MET A 272 9.35 3.43 -9.01
CA MET A 272 10.36 3.33 -7.95
C MET A 272 11.75 3.67 -8.46
N TYR A 273 12.06 3.31 -9.72
CA TYR A 273 13.33 3.65 -10.35
C TYR A 273 13.46 5.15 -10.64
N GLU A 274 12.41 5.77 -11.20
CA GLU A 274 12.45 7.18 -11.58
C GLU A 274 12.29 8.12 -10.38
N LYS A 275 11.45 7.74 -9.41
CA LYS A 275 11.09 8.56 -8.24
C LYS A 275 10.98 7.66 -7.00
N PRO A 276 12.11 7.27 -6.40
CA PRO A 276 12.13 6.44 -5.19
C PRO A 276 11.30 7.09 -4.09
N LYS A 277 10.48 6.28 -3.41
CA LYS A 277 9.68 6.74 -2.26
C LYS A 277 10.09 5.97 -1.02
N LYS A 278 10.54 6.69 0.01
CA LYS A 278 10.95 6.11 1.29
C LYS A 278 9.89 5.17 1.84
N GLY A 279 10.32 4.00 2.31
CA GLY A 279 9.45 2.97 2.87
C GLY A 279 8.70 2.10 1.85
N MET A 280 8.75 2.41 0.55
CA MET A 280 8.23 1.52 -0.49
C MET A 280 9.17 0.34 -0.72
N PHE A 281 8.62 -0.83 -1.03
CA PHE A 281 9.32 -2.02 -1.45
C PHE A 281 8.46 -2.88 -2.39
N LEU A 282 9.07 -3.80 -3.12
CA LEU A 282 8.35 -4.77 -3.94
C LEU A 282 8.87 -6.18 -3.72
N PRO A 283 8.02 -7.22 -3.77
CA PRO A 283 8.50 -8.58 -3.95
C PRO A 283 9.12 -8.72 -5.35
N VAL A 284 10.35 -9.20 -5.43
CA VAL A 284 11.14 -9.22 -6.69
C VAL A 284 11.72 -10.58 -7.05
N ALA A 285 11.73 -11.55 -6.12
CA ALA A 285 12.11 -12.92 -6.42
C ALA A 285 11.50 -13.89 -5.40
N PRO A 286 11.06 -15.10 -5.79
CA PRO A 286 10.71 -16.14 -4.84
C PRO A 286 11.98 -16.65 -4.13
N VAL A 287 11.87 -17.10 -2.88
CA VAL A 287 12.91 -17.91 -2.23
C VAL A 287 12.62 -19.37 -2.58
N ARG A 288 13.53 -19.99 -3.33
CA ARG A 288 13.41 -21.41 -3.69
C ARG A 288 13.35 -22.30 -2.43
N GLN A 289 12.64 -23.42 -2.51
CA GLN A 289 12.39 -24.29 -1.36
C GLN A 289 13.68 -24.93 -0.82
N ASP A 290 14.58 -25.35 -1.70
CA ASP A 290 15.91 -25.89 -1.35
C ASP A 290 16.78 -24.85 -0.62
N LEU A 291 16.70 -23.60 -1.07
CA LEU A 291 17.37 -22.47 -0.43
C LEU A 291 16.78 -22.17 0.94
N ALA A 292 15.44 -22.14 1.06
CA ALA A 292 14.75 -21.95 2.32
C ALA A 292 15.13 -23.05 3.34
N GLN A 293 15.14 -24.32 2.90
CA GLN A 293 15.58 -25.46 3.71
C GLN A 293 17.05 -25.35 4.15
N ALA A 294 17.96 -24.98 3.24
CA ALA A 294 19.38 -24.80 3.57
C ALA A 294 19.62 -23.67 4.59
N LEU A 295 18.69 -22.71 4.67
CA LEU A 295 18.74 -21.56 5.57
C LEU A 295 17.93 -21.76 6.86
N GLY A 296 17.18 -22.85 6.99
CA GLY A 296 16.30 -23.11 8.13
C GLY A 296 15.16 -22.09 8.25
N ALA A 297 14.65 -21.60 7.10
CA ALA A 297 13.60 -20.60 7.03
C ALA A 297 12.42 -21.10 6.19
N GLU A 298 11.23 -20.55 6.44
CA GLU A 298 10.06 -20.82 5.59
C GLU A 298 10.21 -20.17 4.20
N PRO A 299 9.73 -20.82 3.11
CA PRO A 299 9.80 -20.28 1.76
C PRO A 299 9.01 -18.98 1.63
N THR A 300 9.75 -17.87 1.57
CA THR A 300 9.24 -16.50 1.43
C THR A 300 9.63 -15.94 0.06
N PHE A 301 9.66 -14.62 -0.10
CA PHE A 301 10.17 -13.92 -1.27
C PHE A 301 11.19 -12.86 -0.83
N VAL A 302 12.05 -12.48 -1.77
CA VAL A 302 13.00 -11.38 -1.64
C VAL A 302 12.30 -10.08 -2.01
N ARG A 303 12.49 -9.06 -1.16
CA ARG A 303 11.97 -7.71 -1.33
C ARG A 303 13.06 -6.78 -1.87
N LEU A 304 12.68 -5.77 -2.64
CA LEU A 304 13.54 -4.65 -3.04
C LEU A 304 12.96 -3.37 -2.49
N SER A 305 13.65 -2.68 -1.59
CA SER A 305 13.22 -1.37 -1.08
C SER A 305 13.59 -0.23 -2.02
N SER A 306 12.85 0.88 -1.97
CA SER A 306 13.23 2.14 -2.64
C SER A 306 14.60 2.62 -2.21
N ASP A 307 14.95 2.49 -0.93
CA ASP A 307 16.23 2.99 -0.40
C ASP A 307 17.41 2.18 -0.96
N SER A 308 17.27 0.84 -1.01
CA SER A 308 18.25 -0.03 -1.67
C SER A 308 18.32 0.24 -3.17
N LEU A 309 17.17 0.44 -3.81
CA LEU A 309 17.09 0.78 -5.22
C LEU A 309 17.76 2.13 -5.53
N GLU A 310 17.56 3.15 -4.70
CA GLU A 310 18.19 4.46 -4.86
C GLU A 310 19.72 4.37 -4.75
N HIS A 311 20.21 3.63 -3.74
CA HIS A 311 21.64 3.34 -3.60
C HIS A 311 22.18 2.60 -4.84
N MET A 312 21.48 1.57 -5.30
CA MET A 312 21.83 0.82 -6.51
C MET A 312 21.87 1.76 -7.72
N ILE A 313 20.85 2.58 -7.96
CA ILE A 313 20.77 3.53 -9.09
C ILE A 313 21.96 4.49 -9.08
N LYS A 314 22.38 4.98 -7.90
CA LYS A 314 23.57 5.82 -7.79
C LYS A 314 24.82 5.08 -8.27
N GLU A 315 25.03 3.84 -7.80
CA GLU A 315 26.10 2.95 -8.27
C GLU A 315 25.96 2.58 -9.76
N HIS A 316 24.73 2.54 -10.30
CA HIS A 316 24.44 2.27 -11.71
C HIS A 316 24.71 3.43 -12.63
N LYS A 317 24.49 4.67 -12.21
CA LYS A 317 24.86 5.85 -13.00
C LYS A 317 26.37 5.85 -13.30
N GLU A 318 27.18 5.42 -12.33
CA GLU A 318 28.62 5.24 -12.51
C GLU A 318 28.97 4.10 -13.49
N ARG A 319 28.05 3.14 -13.70
CA ARG A 319 28.25 1.94 -14.53
C ARG A 319 27.41 1.89 -15.81
N GLY A 320 26.61 2.91 -16.10
CA GLY A 320 25.73 3.01 -17.26
C GLY A 320 24.62 1.96 -17.35
N LEU A 321 24.06 1.49 -16.21
CA LEU A 321 22.97 0.50 -16.23
C LEU A 321 21.59 1.16 -16.33
N THR A 322 20.67 0.54 -17.07
CA THR A 322 19.31 1.03 -17.38
C THR A 322 18.22 0.33 -16.56
N LEU A 323 16.97 0.79 -16.65
CA LEU A 323 15.81 0.08 -16.08
C LEU A 323 15.63 -1.33 -16.68
N ASP A 324 15.94 -1.51 -17.97
CA ASP A 324 15.84 -2.83 -18.60
C ASP A 324 16.95 -3.77 -18.14
N ASP A 325 18.13 -3.24 -17.84
CA ASP A 325 19.18 -4.00 -17.15
C ASP A 325 18.73 -4.45 -15.76
N MET A 326 18.03 -3.58 -15.02
CA MET A 326 17.45 -3.95 -13.73
C MET A 326 16.42 -5.06 -13.84
N ARG A 327 15.48 -4.94 -14.78
CA ARG A 327 14.49 -6.00 -15.04
C ARG A 327 15.16 -7.31 -15.43
N SER A 328 16.21 -7.25 -16.24
CA SER A 328 17.00 -8.43 -16.61
C SER A 328 17.67 -9.07 -15.39
N ALA A 329 18.26 -8.27 -14.51
CA ALA A 329 18.86 -8.76 -13.27
C ALA A 329 17.82 -9.40 -12.34
N LEU A 330 16.65 -8.77 -12.18
CA LEU A 330 15.57 -9.31 -11.35
C LEU A 330 14.96 -10.59 -11.94
N ALA A 331 14.89 -10.72 -13.27
CA ALA A 331 14.50 -11.97 -13.93
C ALA A 331 15.46 -13.13 -13.59
N VAL A 332 16.77 -12.86 -13.48
CA VAL A 332 17.73 -13.86 -12.99
C VAL A 332 17.46 -14.25 -11.54
N ALA A 333 17.02 -13.34 -10.68
CA ALA A 333 16.64 -13.71 -9.31
C ALA A 333 15.33 -14.49 -9.25
N ALA A 334 14.39 -14.24 -10.18
CA ALA A 334 13.14 -15.00 -10.30
C ALA A 334 13.39 -16.45 -10.75
N ASN A 335 14.33 -16.64 -11.69
CA ASN A 335 14.71 -17.95 -12.22
C ASN A 335 16.25 -18.07 -12.35
N PRO A 336 16.97 -18.32 -11.24
CA PRO A 336 18.43 -18.34 -11.24
C PRO A 336 18.99 -19.64 -11.83
N GLU A 337 20.10 -19.54 -12.55
CA GLU A 337 20.91 -20.73 -12.92
C GLU A 337 21.61 -21.37 -11.73
N ALA A 338 21.83 -20.59 -10.67
CA ALA A 338 22.43 -21.04 -9.43
C ALA A 338 22.09 -20.11 -8.27
N ALA A 339 21.86 -20.70 -7.10
CA ALA A 339 21.80 -19.99 -5.83
C ALA A 339 22.92 -20.49 -4.90
N ILE A 340 23.59 -19.57 -4.20
CA ILE A 340 24.72 -19.88 -3.33
C ILE A 340 24.52 -19.19 -1.97
N PRO A 341 24.38 -19.94 -0.86
CA PRO A 341 24.34 -19.37 0.48
C PRO A 341 25.63 -18.60 0.81
N LEU A 342 25.50 -17.44 1.46
CA LEU A 342 26.65 -16.70 1.98
C LEU A 342 27.27 -17.42 3.18
N HIS A 343 28.56 -17.20 3.43
CA HIS A 343 29.30 -17.81 4.55
C HIS A 343 28.67 -17.55 5.92
N SER A 344 28.03 -16.40 6.12
CA SER A 344 27.35 -16.05 7.37
C SER A 344 25.99 -16.73 7.56
N LYS A 345 25.50 -17.48 6.55
CA LYS A 345 24.12 -18.00 6.45
C LYS A 345 23.00 -16.95 6.58
N LYS A 346 23.33 -15.65 6.64
CA LYS A 346 22.37 -14.53 6.69
C LYS A 346 22.08 -13.93 5.32
N GLY A 347 22.16 -14.73 4.25
CA GLY A 347 21.98 -14.27 2.88
C GLY A 347 22.40 -15.29 1.84
N PHE A 348 22.13 -14.98 0.59
CA PHE A 348 22.49 -15.81 -0.56
C PHE A 348 22.70 -14.96 -1.81
N THR A 349 23.36 -15.57 -2.79
CA THR A 349 23.66 -14.97 -4.09
C THR A 349 22.93 -15.72 -5.19
N TYR A 350 22.23 -15.01 -6.06
CA TYR A 350 21.69 -15.52 -7.32
C TYR A 350 22.65 -15.25 -8.47
N LEU A 351 22.79 -16.21 -9.36
CA LEU A 351 23.60 -16.13 -10.58
C LEU A 351 22.80 -16.63 -11.78
N GLY A 352 23.01 -16.00 -12.92
CA GLY A 352 22.45 -16.44 -14.19
C GLY A 352 22.57 -15.39 -15.26
N GLU A 353 21.96 -15.66 -16.41
CA GLU A 353 21.95 -14.76 -17.55
C GLU A 353 20.52 -14.41 -17.96
N ALA A 354 20.33 -13.16 -18.34
CA ALA A 354 19.09 -12.67 -18.93
C ALA A 354 19.43 -11.64 -20.00
N ASN A 355 18.74 -11.71 -21.14
CA ASN A 355 18.94 -10.81 -22.28
C ASN A 355 20.41 -10.71 -22.74
N GLY A 356 21.12 -11.85 -22.76
CA GLY A 356 22.53 -11.93 -23.18
C GLY A 356 23.53 -11.29 -22.21
N LYS A 357 23.10 -10.94 -20.99
CA LYS A 357 23.95 -10.35 -19.95
C LYS A 357 23.95 -11.23 -18.72
N GLY A 358 25.13 -11.43 -18.13
CA GLY A 358 25.27 -12.13 -16.86
C GLY A 358 25.02 -11.22 -15.67
N TRP A 359 24.41 -11.79 -14.63
CA TRP A 359 24.04 -11.08 -13.41
C TRP A 359 24.43 -11.87 -12.16
N ARG A 360 24.85 -11.12 -11.14
CA ARG A 360 25.03 -11.59 -9.77
C ARG A 360 24.24 -10.71 -8.83
N LEU A 361 23.27 -11.27 -8.12
CA LEU A 361 22.43 -10.55 -7.17
C LEU A 361 22.62 -11.09 -5.76
N THR A 362 22.56 -10.23 -4.74
CA THR A 362 22.74 -10.63 -3.34
C THR A 362 21.52 -10.23 -2.51
N ALA A 363 20.92 -11.22 -1.85
CA ALA A 363 19.88 -11.00 -0.85
C ALA A 363 20.41 -11.29 0.56
N LYS A 364 19.95 -10.52 1.55
CA LYS A 364 20.31 -10.68 2.96
C LYS A 364 19.06 -10.81 3.83
N ALA A 365 19.19 -11.56 4.92
CA ALA A 365 18.15 -11.70 5.94
C ALA A 365 18.17 -10.52 6.91
N VAL A 366 16.98 -10.06 7.29
CA VAL A 366 16.73 -9.13 8.40
C VAL A 366 15.66 -9.77 9.28
N VAL A 367 15.84 -9.76 10.59
CA VAL A 367 14.82 -10.24 11.54
C VAL A 367 13.93 -9.06 11.89
N ALA A 368 12.65 -9.15 11.57
CA ALA A 368 11.66 -8.13 11.91
C ALA A 368 11.38 -8.11 13.42
N GLU A 369 10.78 -7.03 13.91
CA GLU A 369 10.36 -6.90 15.33
C GLU A 369 9.38 -8.01 15.74
N THR A 370 8.63 -8.57 14.79
CA THR A 370 7.72 -9.70 14.97
C THR A 370 8.44 -11.04 15.15
N GLY A 371 9.76 -11.10 14.96
CA GLY A 371 10.56 -12.32 14.96
C GLY A 371 10.64 -13.05 13.62
N GLU A 372 9.90 -12.59 12.60
CA GLU A 372 9.94 -13.16 11.26
C GLU A 372 11.21 -12.78 10.51
N THR A 373 11.72 -13.69 9.67
CA THR A 373 12.89 -13.41 8.81
C THR A 373 12.43 -12.88 7.46
N GLU A 374 12.85 -11.66 7.14
CA GLU A 374 12.62 -11.00 5.87
C GLU A 374 13.87 -11.01 4.99
N TRP A 375 13.70 -11.27 3.69
CA TRP A 375 14.81 -11.24 2.72
C TRP A 375 14.77 -9.97 1.90
N TRP A 376 15.91 -9.27 1.85
CA TRP A 376 16.05 -7.99 1.18
C TRP A 376 17.16 -8.05 0.12
N MET A 377 16.86 -7.63 -1.10
CA MET A 377 17.81 -7.46 -2.18
C MET A 377 18.71 -6.27 -1.85
N THR A 378 20.03 -6.51 -1.81
CA THR A 378 21.01 -5.52 -1.36
C THR A 378 21.95 -5.07 -2.46
N SER A 379 22.21 -5.91 -3.47
CA SER A 379 22.97 -5.49 -4.64
C SER A 379 22.70 -6.36 -5.86
N PHE A 380 22.97 -5.81 -7.05
CA PHE A 380 23.15 -6.59 -8.27
C PHE A 380 24.31 -6.04 -9.10
N HIS A 381 25.06 -6.95 -9.72
CA HIS A 381 26.24 -6.62 -10.50
C HIS A 381 26.21 -7.36 -11.82
N ARG A 382 26.53 -6.64 -12.90
CA ARG A 382 26.75 -7.24 -14.21
C ARG A 382 28.01 -8.10 -14.17
N LYS A 383 27.94 -9.25 -14.83
CA LYS A 383 29.01 -10.24 -14.95
C LYS A 383 29.11 -10.77 -16.37
N THR A 384 30.33 -11.15 -16.74
CA THR A 384 30.57 -11.93 -17.94
C THR A 384 30.23 -13.41 -17.70
N ARG A 385 29.90 -14.15 -18.77
CA ARG A 385 29.66 -15.61 -18.68
C ARG A 385 30.80 -16.34 -17.98
N LYS A 386 32.05 -16.00 -18.34
CA LYS A 386 33.26 -16.56 -17.75
C LYS A 386 33.32 -16.35 -16.23
N GLU A 387 32.90 -15.18 -15.73
CA GLU A 387 32.86 -14.92 -14.30
C GLU A 387 31.76 -15.74 -13.60
N ILE A 388 30.57 -15.87 -14.19
CA ILE A 388 29.48 -16.68 -13.65
C ILE A 388 29.93 -18.14 -13.53
N ASP A 389 30.47 -18.72 -14.59
CA ASP A 389 30.92 -20.13 -14.60
C ASP A 389 32.08 -20.36 -13.62
N ARG A 390 32.94 -19.35 -13.42
CA ARG A 390 34.00 -19.41 -12.39
C ARG A 390 33.42 -19.44 -10.98
N ILE A 391 32.41 -18.61 -10.69
CA ILE A 391 31.76 -18.58 -9.38
C ILE A 391 30.99 -19.89 -9.13
N LYS A 392 30.25 -20.40 -10.12
CA LYS A 392 29.53 -21.68 -10.03
C LYS A 392 30.47 -22.84 -9.74
N ARG A 393 31.58 -22.97 -10.49
CA ARG A 393 32.58 -24.03 -10.26
C ARG A 393 33.20 -23.98 -8.87
N ARG A 394 33.48 -22.78 -8.35
CA ARG A 394 33.99 -22.62 -6.99
C ARG A 394 32.95 -23.06 -5.95
N ALA A 395 31.70 -22.66 -6.11
CA ALA A 395 30.63 -23.04 -5.20
C ALA A 395 30.31 -24.55 -5.24
N GLU A 396 30.42 -25.18 -6.42
CA GLU A 396 30.27 -26.63 -6.58
C GLU A 396 31.39 -27.38 -5.84
N LYS A 397 32.64 -26.94 -5.99
CA LYS A 397 33.79 -27.49 -5.25
C LYS A 397 33.62 -27.36 -3.73
N ASP A 398 33.03 -26.26 -3.27
CA ASP A 398 32.80 -26.00 -1.85
C ASP A 398 31.51 -26.67 -1.31
N GLY A 399 30.76 -27.42 -2.15
CA GLY A 399 29.51 -28.09 -1.76
C GLY A 399 28.35 -27.13 -1.44
N LYS A 400 28.40 -25.89 -1.96
CA LYS A 400 27.44 -24.81 -1.64
C LYS A 400 26.52 -24.43 -2.79
N LEU A 401 26.66 -25.09 -3.95
CA LEU A 401 25.86 -24.80 -5.12
C LEU A 401 24.48 -25.46 -5.00
N LEU A 402 23.44 -24.65 -5.01
CA LEU A 402 22.06 -25.11 -5.16
C LEU A 402 21.68 -24.94 -6.64
N LYS A 403 21.40 -26.05 -7.31
CA LYS A 403 21.09 -26.12 -8.76
C LYS A 403 19.62 -25.97 -8.99
#